data_AF-A0A2W6PFH3-F1
#
_entry.id   AF-A0A2W6PFH3-F1
#
_cell.length_a   1.000
_cell.length_b   1.000
_cell.length_c   1.000
_cell.angle_alpha   90.00
_cell.angle_beta   90.00
_cell.angle_gamma   90.00
#
_symmetry.space_group_name_H-M   'P 1'
#
loop_
_entity.id
_entity.type
_entity.pdbx_description
1 polymer ?
#
loop_
_entity_poly.entity_id
_entity_poly.type
_entity_poly.pdbx_seq_one_letter_code
_entity_poly.pdbx_strand_id
1 'polypeptide(L)'
;TDGHAKNFSVFIQAGGSYRLTPFYDIISAFPVLGGAGIHISDLKLAMGLNASKGKKTAIDKIYPRHFLATAKVLRFPEVQMHEILSDFARMIPAALDNVKTSLPTDFPENVVTAVETNVLRLHGRLSRVYGIK
;
A
#
# COMPACT_ATOMS: atom_id res chain seq x y z
N THR A 1 5.99 5.06 4.29
CA THR A 1 6.76 6.11 4.99
C THR A 1 7.53 6.99 4.04
N ASP A 2 8.05 6.50 2.91
CA ASP A 2 8.98 7.28 2.09
C ASP A 2 8.58 7.50 0.61
N GLY A 3 7.31 7.25 0.27
CA GLY A 3 6.78 7.51 -1.08
C GLY A 3 6.53 9.00 -1.33
N HIS A 4 7.58 9.83 -1.29
CA HIS A 4 7.50 11.27 -1.47
C HIS A 4 7.50 11.67 -2.95
N ALA A 5 7.34 12.96 -3.25
CA ALA A 5 7.15 13.45 -4.63
C ALA A 5 8.26 13.04 -5.61
N LYS A 6 9.50 12.88 -5.14
CA LYS A 6 10.64 12.48 -5.98
C LYS A 6 10.66 10.98 -6.34
N ASN A 7 9.74 10.16 -5.81
CA ASN A 7 9.61 8.73 -6.16
C ASN A 7 8.58 8.52 -7.29
N PHE A 8 8.08 9.61 -7.87
CA PHE A 8 7.16 9.59 -9.00
C PHE A 8 7.77 10.41 -10.13
N SER A 9 7.88 9.79 -11.30
CA SER A 9 8.40 10.43 -12.51
C SER A 9 7.42 10.30 -13.67
N VAL A 10 7.63 11.13 -14.69
CA VAL A 10 6.92 11.05 -15.96
C VAL A 10 7.91 10.92 -17.10
N PHE A 11 7.56 10.12 -18.10
CA PHE A 11 8.19 10.19 -19.41
C PHE A 11 7.69 11.44 -20.13
N ILE A 12 8.60 12.21 -20.71
CA ILE A 12 8.28 13.28 -21.65
C ILE A 12 8.33 12.67 -23.05
N GLN A 13 7.26 12.81 -23.81
CA GLN A 13 7.11 12.24 -25.14
C GLN A 13 7.30 13.31 -26.22
N ALA A 14 7.48 12.87 -27.46
CA ALA A 14 7.52 13.76 -28.61
C ALA A 14 6.25 14.64 -28.65
N GLY A 15 6.44 15.94 -28.87
CA GLY A 15 5.34 16.91 -28.81
C GLY A 15 4.98 17.42 -27.40
N GLY A 16 5.73 17.03 -26.37
CA GLY A 16 5.60 17.59 -25.01
C GLY A 16 4.49 16.98 -24.16
N SER A 17 3.83 15.93 -24.64
CA SER A 17 2.94 15.12 -23.80
C SER A 17 3.73 14.29 -22.79
N TYR A 18 3.04 13.75 -21.79
CA TYR A 18 3.69 12.97 -20.74
C TYR A 18 2.84 11.78 -20.29
N ARG A 19 3.52 10.78 -19.72
CA ARG A 19 2.88 9.62 -19.08
C ARG A 19 3.68 9.17 -17.86
N LEU A 20 3.02 8.51 -16.90
CA LEU A 20 3.68 8.02 -15.69
C LEU A 20 4.76 6.97 -16.02
N THR A 21 5.90 7.00 -15.32
CA THR A 21 6.90 5.92 -15.36
C THR A 21 6.44 4.74 -14.49
N PRO A 22 7.06 3.55 -14.60
CA PRO A 22 6.93 2.53 -13.57
C PRO A 22 7.26 3.10 -12.18
N PHE A 23 6.64 2.55 -11.13
CA PHE A 23 6.99 2.89 -9.75
C PHE A 23 8.37 2.32 -9.38
N TYR A 24 9.14 3.06 -8.59
CA TYR A 24 10.49 2.70 -8.16
C TYR A 24 10.71 3.09 -6.69
N ASP A 25 11.85 2.71 -6.11
CA ASP A 25 12.22 2.96 -4.72
C ASP A 25 11.15 2.49 -3.72
N ILE A 26 10.70 1.23 -3.87
CA ILE A 26 9.68 0.60 -3.04
C ILE A 26 10.35 -0.14 -1.88
N ILE A 27 10.20 0.40 -0.67
CA ILE A 27 10.73 -0.20 0.57
C ILE A 27 9.64 -0.28 1.63
N SER A 28 9.57 -1.41 2.33
CA SER A 28 8.67 -1.59 3.48
C SER A 28 9.36 -1.19 4.79
N ALA A 29 8.64 -0.50 5.67
CA ALA A 29 9.09 -0.20 7.02
C ALA A 29 8.70 -1.29 8.05
N PHE A 30 8.05 -2.38 7.63
CA PHE A 30 7.67 -3.45 8.56
C PHE A 30 8.85 -4.21 9.17
N PRO A 31 9.95 -4.51 8.44
CA PRO A 31 11.09 -5.22 9.02
C PRO A 31 11.82 -4.46 10.14
N VAL A 32 11.66 -3.13 10.19
CA VAL A 32 12.30 -2.28 11.23
C VAL A 32 11.41 -2.08 12.46
N LEU A 33 10.20 -2.65 12.49
CA LEU A 33 9.32 -2.60 13.64
C LEU A 33 9.90 -3.40 14.82
N GLY A 34 9.77 -2.88 16.04
CA GLY A 34 10.18 -3.56 17.28
C GLY A 34 11.69 -3.55 17.57
N GLY A 35 12.55 -3.54 16.54
CA GLY A 35 14.02 -3.59 16.73
C GLY A 35 14.64 -2.32 17.33
N ALA A 36 14.05 -1.15 17.08
CA ALA A 36 14.56 0.15 17.53
C ALA A 36 13.53 0.96 18.35
N GLY A 37 12.51 0.30 18.91
CA GLY A 37 11.41 0.97 19.62
C GLY A 37 10.35 1.61 18.71
N ILE A 38 10.44 1.42 17.39
CA ILE A 38 9.44 1.90 16.43
C ILE A 38 8.23 0.96 16.44
N HIS A 39 7.05 1.52 16.73
CA HIS A 39 5.79 0.78 16.72
C HIS A 39 5.01 1.03 15.41
N ILE A 40 4.12 0.11 15.05
CA ILE A 40 3.30 0.24 13.83
C ILE A 40 2.45 1.51 13.81
N SER A 41 2.09 2.04 14.99
CA SER A 41 1.37 3.31 15.13
C SER A 41 2.16 4.52 14.63
N ASP A 42 3.48 4.41 14.58
CA ASP A 42 4.39 5.50 14.22
C ASP A 42 4.57 5.59 12.70
N LEU A 43 4.26 4.51 11.98
CA LEU A 43 4.35 4.46 10.54
C LEU A 43 3.27 5.34 9.90
N LYS A 44 3.72 6.32 9.11
CA LYS A 44 2.86 7.26 8.37
C LYS A 44 3.15 7.18 6.87
N LEU A 45 2.14 7.37 6.04
CA LEU A 45 2.30 7.62 4.60
C LEU A 45 2.88 9.03 4.39
N ALA A 46 3.75 9.18 3.39
CA ALA A 46 4.29 10.47 2.98
C ALA A 46 3.20 11.37 2.38
N MET A 47 2.27 10.78 1.63
CA MET A 47 1.09 11.46 1.08
C MET A 47 -0.17 11.00 1.81
N GLY A 48 -0.87 11.95 2.44
CA GLY A 48 -2.05 11.65 3.26
C GLY A 48 -3.33 11.46 2.45
N LEU A 49 -4.18 10.54 2.92
CA LEU A 49 -5.51 10.29 2.38
C LEU A 49 -6.54 11.25 3.00
N ASN A 50 -7.67 11.42 2.34
CA ASN A 50 -8.78 12.20 2.86
C ASN A 50 -9.42 11.53 4.09
N ALA A 51 -9.85 12.34 5.06
CA ALA A 51 -10.48 11.90 6.31
C ALA A 51 -11.65 12.81 6.68
N SER A 52 -12.45 12.42 7.67
CA SER A 52 -13.53 13.25 8.22
C SER A 52 -13.03 14.61 8.72
N LYS A 53 -11.78 14.68 9.19
CA LYS A 53 -11.07 15.92 9.52
C LYS A 53 -9.65 15.85 8.96
N GLY A 54 -9.33 16.73 8.01
CA GLY A 54 -7.99 16.86 7.43
C GLY A 54 -7.53 15.63 6.66
N LYS A 55 -6.29 15.18 6.92
CA LYS A 55 -5.67 14.04 6.24
C LYS A 55 -5.39 12.90 7.20
N LYS A 56 -5.46 11.66 6.70
CA LYS A 56 -5.02 10.44 7.39
C LYS A 56 -3.70 9.95 6.82
N THR A 57 -2.69 9.86 7.67
CA THR A 57 -1.34 9.39 7.29
C THR A 57 -0.92 8.13 8.03
N ALA A 58 -1.29 7.97 9.31
CA ALA A 58 -0.92 6.79 10.10
C ALA A 58 -1.47 5.49 9.47
N ILE A 59 -0.57 4.61 9.03
CA ILE A 59 -0.88 3.36 8.31
C ILE A 59 -1.84 2.50 9.13
N ASP A 60 -1.57 2.40 10.44
CA ASP A 60 -2.40 1.61 11.34
C ASP A 60 -3.84 2.13 11.48
N LYS A 61 -4.12 3.38 11.07
CA LYS A 61 -5.45 4.00 11.18
C LYS A 61 -6.13 4.21 9.82
N ILE A 62 -5.55 3.70 8.74
CA ILE A 62 -6.10 3.78 7.38
C ILE A 62 -6.97 2.54 7.09
N TYR A 63 -8.08 2.77 6.40
CA TYR A 63 -9.15 1.80 6.12
C TYR A 63 -9.75 2.13 4.74
N PRO A 64 -10.48 1.20 4.09
CA PRO A 64 -11.05 1.40 2.76
C PRO A 64 -11.80 2.71 2.56
N ARG A 65 -12.60 3.13 3.57
CA ARG A 65 -13.32 4.41 3.57
C ARG A 65 -12.46 5.64 3.27
N HIS A 66 -11.18 5.64 3.65
CA HIS A 66 -10.28 6.77 3.41
C HIS A 66 -9.82 6.82 1.96
N PHE A 67 -9.64 5.67 1.31
CA PHE A 67 -9.35 5.60 -0.13
C PHE A 67 -10.56 6.05 -0.95
N LEU A 68 -11.76 5.56 -0.62
CA LEU A 68 -13.01 6.00 -1.25
C LEU A 68 -13.26 7.50 -1.07
N ALA A 69 -13.09 8.03 0.14
CA ALA A 69 -13.22 9.46 0.40
C ALA A 69 -12.18 10.30 -0.35
N THR A 70 -10.99 9.74 -0.63
CA THR A 70 -9.96 10.40 -1.43
C THR A 70 -10.33 10.39 -2.91
N ALA A 71 -10.76 9.24 -3.43
CA ALA A 71 -11.23 9.08 -4.80
C ALA A 71 -12.35 10.06 -5.13
N LYS A 72 -13.36 10.15 -4.25
CA LYS A 72 -14.49 11.07 -4.39
C LYS A 72 -14.07 12.53 -4.54
N VAL A 73 -13.15 13.01 -3.70
CA VAL A 73 -12.68 14.41 -3.75
C VAL A 73 -11.80 14.67 -4.97
N LEU A 74 -11.03 13.67 -5.42
CA LEU A 74 -10.18 13.76 -6.61
C LEU A 74 -10.92 13.45 -7.93
N ARG A 75 -12.24 13.22 -7.86
CA ARG A 75 -13.07 12.80 -9.01
C ARG A 75 -12.57 11.53 -9.70
N PHE A 76 -11.90 10.66 -8.96
CA PHE A 76 -11.57 9.32 -9.41
C PHE A 76 -12.83 8.43 -9.32
N PRO A 77 -13.22 7.69 -10.37
CA PRO A 77 -14.44 6.90 -10.37
C PRO A 77 -14.51 5.93 -9.20
N GLU A 78 -15.59 6.01 -8.42
CA GLU A 78 -15.76 5.19 -7.21
C GLU A 78 -15.77 3.69 -7.54
N VAL A 79 -16.39 3.30 -8.67
CA VAL A 79 -16.39 1.92 -9.18
C VAL A 79 -14.97 1.38 -9.38
N GLN A 80 -14.06 2.17 -9.96
CA GLN A 80 -12.67 1.76 -10.17
C GLN A 80 -11.92 1.63 -8.84
N MET A 81 -12.23 2.48 -7.85
CA MET A 81 -11.62 2.36 -6.51
C MET A 81 -12.12 1.09 -5.79
N HIS A 82 -13.39 0.74 -5.95
CA HIS A 82 -13.92 -0.53 -5.43
C HIS A 82 -13.25 -1.74 -6.09
N GLU A 83 -13.04 -1.70 -7.41
CA GLU A 83 -12.31 -2.75 -8.14
C GLU A 83 -10.89 -2.95 -7.60
N ILE A 84 -10.12 -1.86 -7.46
CA ILE A 84 -8.76 -1.90 -6.90
C ILE A 84 -8.75 -2.55 -5.49
N LEU A 85 -9.65 -2.10 -4.60
CA LEU A 85 -9.71 -2.63 -3.24
C LEU A 85 -10.16 -4.09 -3.19
N SER A 86 -11.07 -4.49 -4.08
CA SER A 86 -11.55 -5.86 -4.25
C SER A 86 -10.45 -6.79 -4.75
N ASP A 87 -9.68 -6.36 -5.75
CA ASP A 87 -8.56 -7.14 -6.29
C ASP A 87 -7.49 -7.38 -5.23
N PHE A 88 -7.13 -6.35 -4.45
CA PHE A 88 -6.22 -6.55 -3.31
C PHE A 88 -6.80 -7.51 -2.26
N ALA A 89 -8.10 -7.46 -1.98
CA ALA A 89 -8.74 -8.39 -1.04
C ALA A 89 -8.62 -9.85 -1.50
N ARG A 90 -8.70 -10.11 -2.81
CA ARG A 90 -8.66 -11.45 -3.40
C ARG A 90 -7.24 -11.95 -3.66
N MET A 91 -6.35 -11.09 -4.14
CA MET A 91 -5.07 -11.50 -4.73
C MET A 91 -3.90 -11.51 -3.75
N ILE A 92 -3.94 -10.71 -2.68
CA ILE A 92 -2.80 -10.57 -1.75
C ILE A 92 -2.33 -11.89 -1.13
N PRO A 93 -3.21 -12.78 -0.63
CA PRO A 93 -2.75 -14.03 -0.02
C PRO A 93 -1.91 -14.88 -0.99
N ALA A 94 -2.43 -15.14 -2.20
CA ALA A 94 -1.72 -15.91 -3.21
C ALA A 94 -0.45 -15.18 -3.72
N ALA A 95 -0.48 -13.85 -3.82
CA ALA A 95 0.69 -13.07 -4.22
C ALA A 95 1.84 -13.21 -3.22
N LEU A 96 1.56 -13.22 -1.91
CA LEU A 96 2.57 -13.43 -0.87
C LEU A 96 3.20 -14.83 -0.98
N ASP A 97 2.38 -15.86 -1.16
CA ASP A 97 2.88 -17.23 -1.33
C ASP A 97 3.75 -17.39 -2.58
N ASN A 98 3.33 -16.83 -3.72
CA ASN A 98 4.09 -16.88 -4.96
C ASN A 98 5.42 -16.12 -4.87
N VAL A 99 5.48 -15.02 -4.11
CA VAL A 99 6.74 -14.31 -3.87
C VAL A 99 7.68 -15.17 -3.02
N LYS A 100 7.18 -15.79 -1.94
CA LYS A 100 7.98 -16.65 -1.06
C LYS A 100 8.66 -17.80 -1.81
N THR A 101 7.96 -18.42 -2.76
CA THR A 101 8.53 -19.52 -3.57
C THR A 101 9.61 -19.06 -4.56
N SER A 102 9.69 -17.76 -4.82
CA SER A 102 10.65 -17.17 -5.76
C SER A 102 11.86 -16.53 -5.06
N LEU A 103 11.95 -16.62 -3.72
CA LEU A 103 13.05 -16.04 -2.97
C LEU A 103 14.32 -16.91 -3.04
N PRO A 104 15.51 -16.29 -3.04
CA PRO A 104 16.77 -17.01 -2.82
C PRO A 104 16.78 -17.79 -1.51
N THR A 105 17.53 -18.90 -1.45
CA THR A 105 17.61 -19.76 -0.25
C THR A 105 18.23 -19.08 0.96
N ASP A 106 19.04 -18.05 0.75
CA ASP A 106 19.70 -17.24 1.78
C ASP A 106 18.94 -15.94 2.11
N PHE A 107 17.71 -15.78 1.58
CA PHE A 107 16.91 -14.61 1.86
C PHE A 107 16.51 -14.55 3.35
N PRO A 108 16.61 -13.39 4.01
CA PRO A 108 16.33 -13.27 5.43
C PRO A 108 14.85 -13.51 5.78
N GLU A 109 14.59 -14.64 6.45
CA GLU A 109 13.24 -15.05 6.87
C GLU A 109 12.54 -14.00 7.75
N ASN A 110 13.28 -13.27 8.59
CA ASN A 110 12.72 -12.22 9.43
C ASN A 110 12.11 -11.07 8.62
N VAL A 111 12.63 -10.78 7.41
CA VAL A 111 12.06 -9.78 6.50
C VAL A 111 10.73 -10.28 5.94
N VAL A 112 10.70 -11.54 5.48
CA VAL A 112 9.48 -12.19 4.97
C VAL A 112 8.40 -12.17 6.03
N THR A 113 8.69 -12.73 7.20
CA THR A 113 7.76 -12.82 8.32
C THR A 113 7.21 -11.44 8.72
N ALA A 114 8.07 -10.42 8.83
CA ALA A 114 7.65 -9.08 9.23
C ALA A 114 6.75 -8.41 8.19
N VAL A 115 7.05 -8.57 6.90
CA VAL A 115 6.24 -8.01 5.82
C VAL A 115 4.91 -8.75 5.70
N GLU A 116 4.95 -10.07 5.57
CA GLU A 116 3.77 -10.92 5.40
C GLU A 116 2.76 -10.71 6.53
N THR A 117 3.21 -10.80 7.79
CA THR A 117 2.34 -10.65 8.96
C THR A 117 1.60 -9.30 8.95
N ASN A 118 2.32 -8.22 8.66
CA ASN A 118 1.71 -6.88 8.67
C ASN A 118 0.84 -6.61 7.43
N VAL A 119 1.22 -7.15 6.27
CA VAL A 119 0.39 -7.09 5.06
C VAL A 119 -0.93 -7.82 5.30
N LEU A 120 -0.90 -9.05 5.82
CA LEU A 120 -2.11 -9.84 6.11
C LEU A 120 -2.98 -9.17 7.18
N ARG A 121 -2.37 -8.58 8.22
CA ARG A 121 -3.10 -7.80 9.24
C ARG A 121 -3.87 -6.62 8.62
N LEU A 122 -3.26 -5.88 7.71
CA LEU A 122 -3.91 -4.75 7.03
C LEU A 122 -4.92 -5.22 5.97
N HIS A 123 -4.60 -6.30 5.25
CA HIS A 123 -5.45 -6.96 4.27
C HIS A 123 -6.77 -7.45 4.89
N GLY A 124 -6.77 -7.90 6.15
CA GLY A 124 -8.00 -8.25 6.87
C GLY A 124 -9.03 -7.10 6.95
N ARG A 125 -8.62 -5.83 6.77
CA ARG A 125 -9.54 -4.68 6.67
C ARG A 125 -10.27 -4.64 5.33
N LEU A 126 -9.67 -5.19 4.28
CA LEU A 126 -10.26 -5.35 2.96
C LEU A 126 -11.17 -6.57 2.92
N SER A 127 -10.71 -7.73 3.39
CA SER A 127 -11.52 -8.97 3.37
C SER A 127 -12.83 -8.87 4.14
N ARG A 128 -12.89 -8.05 5.20
CA ARG A 128 -14.16 -7.82 5.92
C ARG A 128 -15.21 -7.06 5.11
N VAL A 129 -14.78 -6.31 4.09
CA VAL A 129 -15.65 -5.46 3.26
C VAL A 129 -15.86 -6.07 1.87
N TYR A 130 -14.81 -6.65 1.29
CA TYR A 130 -14.74 -7.14 -0.08
C TYR A 130 -14.46 -8.65 -0.18
N GLY A 131 -14.29 -9.33 0.95
CA GLY A 131 -14.09 -10.78 0.94
C GLY A 131 -15.32 -11.50 0.42
N ILE A 132 -15.08 -12.51 -0.39
CA ILE A 132 -16.12 -13.46 -0.82
C ILE A 132 -16.51 -14.26 0.43
N LYS A 133 -17.82 -14.32 0.75
CA LYS A 133 -18.35 -15.20 1.79
C LYS A 133 -18.20 -16.65 1.41
#